data_AF-A0A3D4EHG5-F1
#
_entry.id   AF-A0A3D4EHG5-F1
#
_cell.length_a   1.000
_cell.length_b   1.000
_cell.length_c   1.000
_cell.angle_alpha   90.00
_cell.angle_beta   90.00
_cell.angle_gamma   90.00
#
_symmetry.space_group_name_H-M   'P 1'
#
loop_
_entity.id
_entity.type
_entity.pdbx_description
1 polymer ?
#
loop_
_entity_poly.entity_id
_entity_poly.type
_entity_poly.pdbx_seq_one_letter_code
_entity_poly.pdbx_strand_id
1 'polypeptide(L)'
;MDLVKIGKYIAGKRKDLGLTQRQLADKLGMSDKSVSKWERGVCLPDVALYSDLCGILGIGINEFLAGEDIPQESVVQKSEENIIGVATASKHRQKKLKSVIAILLAVSILALSVIGVMLVNEYWPQNCIYPVNNTKSVEMETVKLLSGPDGALVYDYKTSDKYKTLTIFRYEYRSGKLVSKETVGSFGYGDLDSPKSGKLLFVPDVEHSTVKFISAGSGSLDIPIFTGVDKDEFNMRTMLGIAGKTPIEYDKEMGLFALVCGKEQVYTSVIDNYGQTTAPANDYVCYFSVEFGK
;
A
#
# COMPACT_ATOMS: atom_id res chain seq x y z
N MET A 1 -64.21 -23.68 -25.15
CA MET A 1 -64.48 -25.13 -25.26
C MET A 1 -65.01 -25.38 -26.66
N ASP A 2 -64.22 -26.03 -27.50
CA ASP A 2 -64.56 -26.24 -28.91
C ASP A 2 -65.24 -27.61 -29.08
N LEU A 3 -66.56 -27.58 -29.29
CA LEU A 3 -67.39 -28.78 -29.39
C LEU A 3 -67.02 -29.65 -30.60
N VAL A 4 -66.56 -29.02 -31.69
CA VAL A 4 -66.16 -29.74 -32.91
C VAL A 4 -64.84 -30.46 -32.68
N LYS A 5 -63.90 -29.81 -31.97
CA LYS A 5 -62.63 -30.43 -31.58
C LYS A 5 -62.86 -31.63 -30.65
N ILE A 6 -63.68 -31.46 -29.61
CA ILE A 6 -64.05 -32.53 -28.68
C ILE A 6 -64.77 -33.68 -29.40
N GLY A 7 -65.72 -33.36 -30.28
CA GLY A 7 -66.43 -34.38 -31.07
C GLY A 7 -65.50 -35.21 -31.94
N LYS A 8 -64.55 -34.57 -32.64
CA LYS A 8 -63.52 -35.26 -33.42
C LYS A 8 -62.63 -36.13 -32.55
N TYR A 9 -62.29 -35.66 -31.36
CA TYR A 9 -61.47 -36.41 -30.40
C TYR A 9 -62.19 -37.67 -29.89
N ILE A 10 -63.46 -37.56 -29.49
CA ILE A 10 -64.32 -38.69 -29.12
C ILE A 10 -64.38 -39.71 -30.27
N ALA A 11 -64.61 -39.24 -31.51
CA ALA A 11 -64.68 -40.08 -32.68
C ALA A 11 -63.35 -40.80 -32.98
N GLY A 12 -62.22 -40.12 -32.76
CA GLY A 12 -60.87 -40.67 -32.88
C GLY A 12 -60.66 -41.81 -31.88
N LYS A 13 -60.79 -41.53 -30.58
CA LYS A 13 -60.61 -42.53 -29.52
C LYS A 13 -61.54 -43.73 -29.65
N ARG A 14 -62.80 -43.51 -30.04
CA ARG A 14 -63.72 -44.61 -30.31
C ARG A 14 -63.21 -45.53 -31.44
N LYS A 15 -62.72 -44.93 -32.53
CA LYS A 15 -62.20 -45.68 -33.69
C LYS A 15 -60.90 -46.41 -33.36
N ASP A 16 -60.03 -45.82 -32.54
CA ASP A 16 -58.80 -46.46 -32.06
C ASP A 16 -59.10 -47.73 -31.26
N LEU A 17 -60.22 -47.75 -30.53
CA LEU A 17 -60.75 -48.91 -29.82
C LEU A 17 -61.56 -49.88 -30.71
N GLY A 18 -61.69 -49.60 -32.01
CA GLY A 18 -62.44 -50.44 -32.96
C GLY A 18 -63.95 -50.49 -32.73
N LEU A 19 -64.51 -49.59 -31.92
CA LEU A 19 -65.93 -49.59 -31.58
C LEU A 19 -66.76 -48.87 -32.66
N THR A 20 -67.94 -49.36 -32.98
CA THR A 20 -68.95 -48.62 -33.77
C THR A 20 -69.69 -47.60 -32.91
N GLN A 21 -70.33 -46.58 -33.51
CA GLN A 21 -71.15 -45.61 -32.76
C GLN A 21 -72.26 -46.30 -31.97
N ARG A 22 -72.87 -47.36 -32.54
CA ARG A 22 -73.87 -48.19 -31.87
C ARG A 22 -73.30 -48.89 -30.64
N GLN A 23 -72.13 -49.51 -30.75
CA GLN A 23 -71.50 -50.21 -29.62
C GLN A 23 -71.10 -49.25 -28.48
N LEU A 24 -70.63 -48.05 -28.81
CA LEU A 24 -70.37 -47.02 -27.79
C LEU A 24 -71.67 -46.56 -27.13
N ALA A 25 -72.73 -46.39 -27.91
CA ALA A 25 -74.04 -45.99 -27.41
C ALA A 25 -74.65 -47.08 -26.49
N ASP A 26 -74.55 -48.36 -26.88
CA ASP A 26 -75.03 -49.51 -26.10
C ASP A 26 -74.32 -49.58 -24.74
N LYS A 27 -73.00 -49.32 -24.70
CA LYS A 27 -72.21 -49.28 -23.45
C LYS A 27 -72.61 -48.13 -22.52
N LEU A 28 -73.16 -47.05 -23.07
CA LEU A 28 -73.60 -45.86 -22.32
C LEU A 28 -75.11 -45.85 -22.06
N GLY A 29 -75.86 -46.85 -22.54
CA GLY A 29 -77.33 -46.86 -22.46
C GLY A 29 -78.01 -45.78 -23.32
N MET A 30 -77.35 -45.34 -24.39
CA MET A 30 -77.78 -44.22 -25.24
C MET A 30 -78.13 -44.67 -26.67
N SER A 31 -78.77 -43.79 -27.44
CA SER A 31 -78.97 -44.03 -28.88
C SER A 31 -77.71 -43.73 -29.68
N ASP A 32 -77.47 -44.47 -30.75
CA ASP A 32 -76.41 -44.21 -31.74
C ASP A 32 -76.48 -42.78 -32.33
N LYS A 33 -77.70 -42.25 -32.50
CA LYS A 33 -77.95 -40.85 -32.90
C LYS A 33 -77.38 -39.84 -31.90
N SER A 34 -77.35 -40.15 -30.60
CA SER A 34 -76.77 -39.29 -29.57
C SER A 34 -75.25 -39.20 -29.73
N VAL A 35 -74.59 -40.36 -29.88
CA VAL A 35 -73.14 -40.41 -30.15
C VAL A 35 -72.78 -39.69 -31.44
N SER A 36 -73.58 -39.86 -32.50
CA SER A 36 -73.41 -39.15 -33.77
C SER A 36 -73.52 -37.62 -33.65
N LYS A 37 -74.35 -37.11 -32.73
CA LYS A 37 -74.41 -35.65 -32.44
C LYS A 37 -73.17 -35.18 -31.71
N TRP A 38 -72.65 -35.95 -30.76
CA TRP A 38 -71.43 -35.63 -30.03
C TRP A 38 -70.20 -35.60 -30.94
N GLU A 39 -70.03 -36.63 -31.76
CA GLU A 39 -68.88 -36.75 -32.67
C GLU A 39 -68.84 -35.67 -33.76
N ARG A 40 -70.01 -35.13 -34.12
CA ARG A 40 -70.11 -34.00 -35.06
C ARG A 40 -70.03 -32.63 -34.37
N GLY A 41 -69.90 -32.59 -33.04
CA GLY A 41 -69.85 -31.35 -32.26
C GLY A 41 -71.18 -30.60 -32.18
N VAL A 42 -72.31 -31.27 -32.44
CA VAL A 42 -73.66 -30.67 -32.37
C VAL A 42 -74.07 -30.39 -30.92
N CYS A 43 -73.71 -31.28 -30.00
CA CYS A 43 -73.91 -31.12 -28.57
C CYS A 43 -72.89 -31.96 -27.78
N LEU A 44 -72.81 -31.77 -26.48
CA LEU A 44 -72.03 -32.63 -25.57
C LEU A 44 -72.92 -33.71 -24.94
N PRO A 45 -72.32 -34.79 -24.43
CA PRO A 45 -73.02 -35.66 -23.47
C PRO A 45 -73.40 -34.88 -22.21
N ASP A 46 -74.34 -35.42 -21.43
CA ASP A 46 -74.59 -34.89 -20.08
C ASP A 46 -73.33 -35.04 -19.22
N VAL A 47 -73.10 -34.11 -18.30
CA VAL A 47 -71.97 -34.14 -17.36
C VAL A 47 -71.95 -35.44 -16.57
N ALA A 48 -73.13 -36.00 -16.26
CA ALA A 48 -73.26 -37.30 -15.61
C ALA A 48 -72.61 -38.45 -16.42
N LEU A 49 -72.56 -38.34 -17.74
CA LEU A 49 -71.99 -39.34 -18.66
C LEU A 49 -70.49 -39.12 -18.92
N TYR A 50 -69.89 -38.04 -18.43
CA TYR A 50 -68.49 -37.72 -18.74
C TYR A 50 -67.52 -38.77 -18.20
N SER A 51 -67.71 -39.21 -16.95
CA SER A 51 -66.85 -40.22 -16.32
C SER A 51 -66.94 -41.57 -17.05
N ASP A 52 -68.15 -41.99 -17.40
CA ASP A 52 -68.37 -43.27 -18.08
C ASP A 52 -67.82 -43.25 -19.51
N LEU A 53 -68.05 -42.15 -20.24
CA LEU A 53 -67.50 -41.96 -21.58
C LEU A 53 -65.97 -41.93 -21.56
N CYS A 54 -65.37 -41.17 -20.65
CA CYS A 54 -63.92 -41.11 -20.47
C CYS A 54 -63.35 -42.48 -20.10
N GLY A 55 -64.02 -43.22 -19.22
CA GLY A 55 -63.64 -44.58 -18.82
C GLY A 55 -63.69 -45.58 -19.97
N ILE A 56 -64.72 -45.53 -20.81
CA ILE A 56 -64.82 -46.40 -22.01
C ILE A 56 -63.74 -46.04 -23.04
N LEU A 57 -63.45 -44.76 -23.22
CA LEU A 57 -62.48 -44.27 -24.20
C LEU A 57 -61.03 -44.30 -23.71
N GLY A 58 -60.79 -44.58 -22.43
CA GLY A 58 -59.45 -44.64 -21.83
C GLY A 58 -58.74 -43.28 -21.76
N ILE A 59 -59.50 -42.18 -21.68
CA ILE A 59 -58.98 -40.80 -21.63
C ILE A 59 -59.30 -40.14 -20.29
N GLY A 60 -58.50 -39.16 -19.89
CA GLY A 60 -58.76 -38.30 -18.73
C GLY A 60 -59.84 -37.26 -19.02
N ILE A 61 -60.52 -36.79 -17.98
CA ILE A 61 -61.55 -35.74 -18.11
C ILE A 61 -61.00 -34.44 -18.72
N ASN A 62 -59.74 -34.11 -18.41
CA ASN A 62 -59.09 -32.91 -18.94
C ASN A 62 -58.82 -33.06 -20.45
N GLU A 63 -58.43 -34.24 -20.90
CA GLU A 63 -58.21 -34.55 -22.33
C GLU A 63 -59.53 -34.49 -23.09
N PHE A 64 -60.60 -35.03 -22.49
CA PHE A 64 -61.96 -34.92 -23.04
C PHE A 64 -62.39 -33.46 -23.21
N LEU A 65 -62.23 -32.61 -22.18
CA LEU A 65 -62.62 -31.20 -22.24
C LEU A 65 -61.72 -30.36 -23.16
N ALA A 66 -60.44 -30.74 -23.31
CA ALA A 66 -59.50 -30.10 -24.23
C ALA A 66 -59.69 -30.54 -25.69
N GLY A 67 -60.25 -31.73 -25.90
CA GLY A 67 -60.43 -32.33 -27.22
C GLY A 67 -59.12 -32.76 -27.88
N GLU A 68 -58.10 -33.06 -27.09
CA GLU A 68 -56.80 -33.58 -27.55
C GLU A 68 -56.11 -34.35 -26.41
N ASP A 69 -55.20 -35.24 -26.77
CA ASP A 69 -54.30 -35.87 -25.81
C ASP A 69 -53.51 -34.76 -25.12
N ILE A 70 -53.59 -34.72 -23.79
CA ILE A 70 -52.76 -33.81 -23.01
C ILE A 70 -51.55 -34.65 -22.59
N PRO A 71 -50.36 -34.34 -23.12
CA PRO A 71 -49.17 -35.07 -22.72
C PRO A 71 -49.05 -35.05 -21.19
N GLN A 72 -49.05 -36.23 -20.57
CA GLN A 72 -48.56 -36.40 -19.20
C GLN A 72 -47.05 -36.17 -19.20
N GLU A 73 -46.63 -34.93 -19.42
CA GLU A 73 -45.23 -34.56 -19.52
C GLU A 73 -44.93 -33.43 -18.53
N SER A 74 -45.06 -33.68 -17.21
CA SER A 74 -44.73 -32.63 -16.24
C SER A 74 -44.48 -33.07 -14.79
N VAL A 75 -43.75 -34.17 -14.54
CA VAL A 75 -43.12 -34.35 -13.21
C VAL A 75 -41.62 -34.69 -13.26
N VAL A 76 -41.05 -35.25 -14.34
CA VAL A 76 -39.66 -35.77 -14.24
C VAL A 76 -38.63 -35.14 -15.19
N GLN A 77 -38.97 -34.44 -16.29
CA GLN A 77 -37.93 -34.07 -17.28
C GLN A 77 -37.77 -32.58 -17.66
N LYS A 78 -38.58 -31.65 -17.11
CA LYS A 78 -38.36 -30.19 -17.30
C LYS A 78 -37.80 -29.43 -16.09
N SER A 79 -37.42 -30.15 -15.04
CA SER A 79 -36.71 -29.61 -13.87
C SER A 79 -35.20 -29.54 -14.08
N GLU A 80 -34.62 -30.34 -14.98
CA GLU A 80 -33.16 -30.47 -15.06
C GLU A 80 -32.47 -29.30 -15.76
N GLU A 81 -33.08 -28.68 -16.78
CA GLU A 81 -32.43 -27.57 -17.50
C GLU A 81 -32.43 -26.24 -16.73
N ASN A 82 -33.50 -25.95 -15.97
CA ASN A 82 -33.56 -24.73 -15.15
C ASN A 82 -32.73 -24.82 -13.85
N ILE A 83 -32.59 -26.02 -13.27
CA ILE A 83 -31.80 -26.21 -12.04
C ILE A 83 -30.30 -26.12 -12.34
N ILE A 84 -29.83 -26.61 -13.51
CA ILE A 84 -28.42 -26.56 -13.88
C ILE A 84 -27.98 -25.11 -14.23
N GLY A 85 -28.82 -24.33 -14.90
CA GLY A 85 -28.55 -22.91 -15.18
C GLY A 85 -28.45 -22.06 -13.91
N VAL A 86 -29.34 -22.27 -12.93
CA VAL A 86 -29.33 -21.55 -11.64
C VAL A 86 -28.20 -22.06 -10.72
N ALA A 87 -27.89 -23.35 -10.71
CA ALA A 87 -26.80 -23.93 -9.92
C ALA A 87 -25.40 -23.56 -10.45
N THR A 88 -25.23 -23.41 -11.76
CA THR A 88 -23.95 -23.01 -12.37
C THR A 88 -23.76 -21.49 -12.33
N ALA A 89 -24.82 -20.69 -12.54
CA ALA A 89 -24.78 -19.23 -12.37
C ALA A 89 -24.50 -18.83 -10.91
N SER A 90 -25.06 -19.54 -9.93
CA SER A 90 -24.76 -19.31 -8.50
C SER A 90 -23.33 -19.71 -8.13
N LYS A 91 -22.80 -20.83 -8.63
CA LYS A 91 -21.38 -21.21 -8.42
C LYS A 91 -20.40 -20.21 -9.05
N HIS A 92 -20.70 -19.71 -10.26
CA HIS A 92 -19.84 -18.71 -10.92
C HIS A 92 -19.89 -17.35 -10.21
N ARG A 93 -21.07 -16.91 -9.78
CA ARG A 93 -21.25 -15.67 -8.99
C ARG A 93 -20.59 -15.78 -7.62
N GLN A 94 -20.65 -16.95 -6.96
CA GLN A 94 -19.91 -17.21 -5.72
C GLN A 94 -18.39 -17.21 -5.94
N LYS A 95 -17.88 -17.79 -7.03
CA LYS A 95 -16.44 -17.72 -7.36
C LYS A 95 -15.99 -16.28 -7.63
N LYS A 96 -16.76 -15.50 -8.40
CA LYS A 96 -16.47 -14.08 -8.62
C LYS A 96 -16.50 -13.28 -7.32
N LEU A 97 -17.49 -13.51 -6.45
CA LEU A 97 -17.58 -12.81 -5.16
C LEU A 97 -16.39 -13.16 -4.25
N LYS A 98 -16.02 -14.45 -4.14
CA LYS A 98 -14.83 -14.87 -3.39
C LYS A 98 -13.54 -14.27 -3.97
N SER A 99 -13.44 -14.16 -5.29
CA SER A 99 -12.30 -13.52 -5.95
C SER A 99 -12.24 -12.01 -5.67
N VAL A 100 -13.38 -11.31 -5.69
CA VAL A 100 -13.44 -9.87 -5.37
C VAL A 100 -13.06 -9.63 -3.90
N ILE A 101 -13.60 -10.44 -2.98
CA ILE A 101 -13.24 -10.36 -1.55
C ILE A 101 -11.74 -10.62 -1.35
N ALA A 102 -11.17 -11.63 -2.02
CA ALA A 102 -9.75 -11.93 -1.94
C ALA A 102 -8.87 -10.78 -2.47
N ILE A 103 -9.28 -10.13 -3.56
CA ILE A 103 -8.58 -8.96 -4.10
C ILE A 103 -8.66 -7.79 -3.11
N LEU A 104 -9.83 -7.50 -2.55
CA LEU A 104 -9.99 -6.43 -1.56
C LEU A 104 -9.12 -6.66 -0.31
N LEU A 105 -9.07 -7.90 0.18
CA LEU A 105 -8.19 -8.27 1.30
C LEU A 105 -6.71 -8.12 0.95
N ALA A 106 -6.30 -8.52 -0.26
CA ALA A 106 -4.93 -8.35 -0.71
C ALA A 106 -4.53 -6.87 -0.78
N VAL A 107 -5.43 -6.02 -1.30
CA VAL A 107 -5.22 -4.55 -1.35
C VAL A 107 -5.16 -3.96 0.05
N SER A 108 -6.01 -4.39 0.99
CA SER A 108 -5.95 -3.88 2.37
C SER A 108 -4.66 -4.27 3.08
N ILE A 109 -4.17 -5.49 2.87
CA ILE A 109 -2.88 -5.95 3.42
C ILE A 109 -1.73 -5.13 2.84
N LEU A 110 -1.75 -4.87 1.52
CA LEU A 110 -0.76 -4.02 0.86
C LEU A 110 -0.77 -2.60 1.43
N ALA A 111 -1.95 -1.99 1.58
CA ALA A 111 -2.08 -0.65 2.16
C ALA A 111 -1.53 -0.59 3.59
N LEU A 112 -1.87 -1.58 4.43
CA LEU A 112 -1.34 -1.68 5.79
C LEU A 112 0.19 -1.89 5.80
N SER A 113 0.74 -2.65 4.84
CA SER A 113 2.19 -2.82 4.73
C SER A 113 2.91 -1.52 4.37
N VAL A 114 2.34 -0.71 3.47
CA VAL A 114 2.90 0.60 3.10
C VAL A 114 2.86 1.55 4.30
N ILE A 115 1.73 1.61 5.00
CA ILE A 115 1.60 2.41 6.23
C ILE A 115 2.60 1.92 7.29
N GLY A 116 2.76 0.60 7.44
CA GLY A 116 3.74 0.00 8.35
C GLY A 116 5.17 0.40 8.01
N VAL A 117 5.56 0.36 6.74
CA VAL A 117 6.90 0.79 6.29
C VAL A 117 7.11 2.30 6.51
N MET A 118 6.09 3.12 6.24
CA MET A 118 6.15 4.57 6.52
C MET A 118 6.32 4.85 8.01
N LEU A 119 5.53 4.18 8.87
CA LEU A 119 5.64 4.31 10.32
C LEU A 119 6.98 3.81 10.83
N VAL A 120 7.48 2.69 10.30
CA VAL A 120 8.83 2.22 10.60
C VAL A 120 9.87 3.27 10.23
N ASN A 121 9.82 3.85 9.02
CA ASN A 121 10.79 4.87 8.62
C ASN A 121 10.74 6.16 9.50
N GLU A 122 9.54 6.57 9.92
CA GLU A 122 9.32 7.74 10.79
C GLU A 122 9.75 7.47 12.24
N TYR A 123 9.44 6.29 12.79
CA TYR A 123 9.59 5.94 14.21
C TYR A 123 10.75 4.99 14.54
N TRP A 124 11.51 4.49 13.55
CA TRP A 124 12.71 3.69 13.83
C TRP A 124 13.71 4.53 14.64
N PRO A 125 14.41 3.97 15.63
CA PRO A 125 15.43 4.67 16.39
C PRO A 125 16.43 5.36 15.45
N GLN A 126 16.39 6.70 15.41
CA GLN A 126 17.23 7.51 14.54
C GLN A 126 18.43 7.99 15.34
N ASN A 127 19.49 7.17 15.39
CA ASN A 127 20.83 7.64 15.75
C ASN A 127 21.37 8.37 14.52
N CYS A 128 21.23 9.68 14.45
CA CYS A 128 21.63 10.44 13.27
C CYS A 128 22.00 11.87 13.59
N ILE A 129 22.81 12.46 12.73
CA ILE A 129 23.14 13.88 12.73
C ILE A 129 22.83 14.46 11.34
N TYR A 130 22.38 15.70 11.29
CA TYR A 130 22.05 16.39 10.04
C TYR A 130 22.23 17.90 10.17
N PRO A 131 22.60 18.59 9.09
CA PRO A 131 22.75 20.04 9.10
C PRO A 131 21.38 20.73 9.25
N VAL A 132 21.34 21.81 10.03
CA VAL A 132 20.14 22.65 10.16
C VAL A 132 20.05 23.57 8.94
N ASN A 133 19.35 23.12 7.91
CA ASN A 133 19.20 23.86 6.65
C ASN A 133 17.96 24.78 6.61
N ASN A 134 17.14 24.81 7.66
CA ASN A 134 15.88 25.54 7.64
C ASN A 134 16.13 27.04 7.84
N THR A 135 16.18 27.77 6.72
CA THR A 135 16.39 29.24 6.68
C THR A 135 15.26 30.05 7.34
N LYS A 136 14.16 29.42 7.74
CA LYS A 136 13.01 30.08 8.39
C LYS A 136 12.98 29.94 9.92
N SER A 137 13.93 29.26 10.55
CA SER A 137 13.96 29.21 12.01
C SER A 137 14.61 30.47 12.57
N VAL A 138 13.96 31.07 13.57
CA VAL A 138 14.49 32.23 14.32
C VAL A 138 15.86 31.91 14.92
N GLU A 139 16.09 30.65 15.30
CA GLU A 139 17.38 30.16 15.78
C GLU A 139 18.48 30.28 14.71
N MET A 140 18.20 29.87 13.46
CA MET A 140 19.19 29.93 12.38
C MET A 140 19.46 31.37 11.94
N GLU A 141 18.45 32.25 11.96
CA GLU A 141 18.67 33.69 11.78
C GLU A 141 19.52 34.28 12.90
N THR A 142 19.23 33.92 14.16
CA THR A 142 20.03 34.38 15.30
C THR A 142 21.47 33.90 15.21
N VAL A 143 21.70 32.63 14.85
CA VAL A 143 23.04 32.10 14.61
C VAL A 143 23.72 32.87 13.48
N LYS A 144 23.06 33.11 12.34
CA LYS A 144 23.64 33.88 11.23
C LYS A 144 23.97 35.33 11.60
N LEU A 145 23.14 35.98 12.43
CA LEU A 145 23.37 37.35 12.91
C LEU A 145 24.51 37.44 13.92
N LEU A 146 24.67 36.41 14.77
CA LEU A 146 25.74 36.32 15.75
C LEU A 146 27.04 35.75 15.18
N SER A 147 26.97 35.10 14.03
CA SER A 147 28.15 34.61 13.31
C SER A 147 28.84 35.77 12.62
N GLY A 148 30.18 35.76 12.65
CA GLY A 148 30.97 36.68 11.86
C GLY A 148 30.82 36.45 10.35
N PRO A 149 31.66 37.10 9.52
CA PRO A 149 31.61 36.96 8.07
C PRO A 149 31.78 35.51 7.57
N ASP A 150 32.27 34.61 8.43
CA ASP A 150 32.55 33.21 8.14
C ASP A 150 31.34 32.29 8.33
N GLY A 151 30.26 32.82 8.90
CA GLY A 151 29.04 32.09 9.20
C GLY A 151 29.21 31.10 10.36
N ALA A 152 28.26 30.18 10.46
CA ALA A 152 28.31 29.09 11.43
C ALA A 152 27.61 27.85 10.88
N LEU A 153 28.00 26.71 11.44
CA LEU A 153 27.41 25.41 11.16
C LEU A 153 26.66 24.93 12.38
N VAL A 154 25.40 24.59 12.19
CA VAL A 154 24.56 23.99 13.21
C VAL A 154 24.17 22.60 12.74
N TYR A 155 24.43 21.60 13.58
CA TYR A 155 24.00 20.23 13.37
C TYR A 155 23.03 19.80 14.45
N ASP A 156 21.87 19.30 14.05
CA ASP A 156 20.97 18.59 14.95
C ASP A 156 21.39 17.13 15.00
N TYR A 157 21.47 16.56 16.19
CA TYR A 157 21.59 15.12 16.37
C TYR A 157 20.41 14.56 17.15
N LYS A 158 20.09 13.30 16.88
CA LYS A 158 19.17 12.46 17.64
C LYS A 158 19.87 11.16 17.97
N THR A 159 19.68 10.67 19.19
CA THR A 159 20.18 9.40 19.68
C THR A 159 19.05 8.68 20.41
N SER A 160 18.80 7.44 20.02
CA SER A 160 17.89 6.53 20.71
C SER A 160 18.64 5.74 21.78
N ASP A 161 19.91 5.42 21.53
CA ASP A 161 20.74 4.72 22.51
C ASP A 161 21.57 5.70 23.34
N LYS A 162 21.82 5.32 24.61
CA LYS A 162 22.68 6.09 25.52
C LYS A 162 24.15 6.03 25.06
N TYR A 163 24.89 7.10 25.28
CA TYR A 163 26.33 7.18 25.05
C TYR A 163 27.02 7.81 26.27
N LYS A 164 28.28 7.48 26.51
CA LYS A 164 29.04 8.01 27.66
C LYS A 164 29.84 9.24 27.32
N THR A 165 30.32 9.36 26.08
CA THR A 165 31.18 10.47 25.67
C THR A 165 30.76 11.02 24.32
N LEU A 166 30.88 12.34 24.18
CA LEU A 166 30.93 13.02 22.88
C LEU A 166 32.34 13.57 22.72
N THR A 167 33.10 13.02 21.77
CA THR A 167 34.48 13.42 21.51
C THR A 167 34.58 14.13 20.17
N ILE A 168 35.37 15.20 20.12
CA ILE A 168 35.59 16.02 18.94
C ILE A 168 37.06 15.88 18.54
N PHE A 169 37.30 15.67 17.26
CA PHE A 169 38.62 15.62 16.70
C PHE A 169 38.81 16.73 15.68
N ARG A 170 40.01 17.28 15.66
CA ARG A 170 40.48 18.20 14.64
C ARG A 170 41.60 17.52 13.86
N TYR A 171 41.54 17.68 12.55
CA TYR A 171 42.54 17.22 11.62
C TYR A 171 43.09 18.44 10.89
N GLU A 172 44.41 18.46 10.75
CA GLU A 172 45.10 19.44 9.94
C GLU A 172 45.65 18.76 8.69
N TYR A 173 45.27 19.27 7.52
CA TYR A 173 45.90 18.90 6.27
C TYR A 173 46.61 20.11 5.67
N ARG A 174 47.80 19.87 5.12
CA ARG A 174 48.54 20.83 4.30
C ARG A 174 48.82 20.20 2.95
N SER A 175 48.45 20.90 1.87
CA SER A 175 48.71 20.42 0.51
C SER A 175 48.18 19.01 0.27
N GLY A 176 47.00 18.68 0.81
CA GLY A 176 46.36 17.37 0.72
C GLY A 176 46.97 16.27 1.61
N LYS A 177 47.97 16.56 2.44
CA LYS A 177 48.58 15.59 3.36
C LYS A 177 48.15 15.85 4.79
N LEU A 178 47.77 14.80 5.51
CA LEU A 178 47.47 14.85 6.94
C LEU A 178 48.76 15.19 7.71
N VAL A 179 48.73 16.30 8.44
CA VAL A 179 49.83 16.79 9.28
C VAL A 179 49.61 16.40 10.74
N SER A 180 48.39 16.60 11.25
CA SER A 180 48.06 16.24 12.62
C SER A 180 46.60 15.82 12.76
N LYS A 181 46.36 15.01 13.78
CA LYS A 181 45.03 14.68 14.29
C LYS A 181 45.10 14.82 15.81
N GLU A 182 44.17 15.57 16.38
CA GLU A 182 44.11 15.82 17.81
C GLU A 182 42.68 15.72 18.33
N THR A 183 42.55 15.23 19.56
CA THR A 183 41.30 15.31 20.31
C THR A 183 41.22 16.69 20.95
N VAL A 184 40.27 17.50 20.49
CA VAL A 184 40.13 18.90 20.94
C VAL A 184 39.20 19.02 22.13
N GLY A 185 38.24 18.11 22.26
CA GLY A 185 37.35 18.07 23.42
C GLY A 185 36.71 16.69 23.59
N SER A 186 36.45 16.32 24.84
CA SER A 186 35.68 15.12 25.17
C SER A 186 34.75 15.42 26.33
N PHE A 187 33.45 15.26 26.09
CA PHE A 187 32.41 15.56 27.05
C PHE A 187 31.82 14.26 27.58
N GLY A 188 32.14 13.94 28.83
CA GLY A 188 31.64 12.75 29.52
C GLY A 188 30.29 13.00 30.19
N TYR A 189 29.35 12.08 29.99
CA TYR A 189 28.06 12.05 30.67
C TYR A 189 28.06 11.12 31.89
N GLY A 190 29.08 10.26 32.05
CA GLY A 190 29.26 9.43 33.25
C GLY A 190 28.04 8.56 33.55
N ASP A 191 27.50 8.68 34.77
CA ASP A 191 26.26 8.02 35.21
C ASP A 191 24.98 8.78 34.82
N LEU A 192 25.10 10.00 34.28
CA LEU A 192 23.96 10.77 33.80
C LEU A 192 23.48 10.26 32.43
N ASP A 193 22.18 10.34 32.21
CA ASP A 193 21.58 10.00 30.93
C ASP A 193 22.02 11.00 29.86
N SER A 194 22.75 10.50 28.85
CA SER A 194 23.10 11.29 27.68
C SER A 194 21.86 11.83 26.99
N PRO A 195 21.90 13.07 26.48
CA PRO A 195 20.76 13.67 25.81
C PRO A 195 20.36 12.87 24.57
N LYS A 196 19.06 12.63 24.40
CA LYS A 196 18.47 11.94 23.24
C LYS A 196 18.45 12.80 21.97
N SER A 197 18.68 14.09 22.11
CA SER A 197 18.78 15.05 21.01
C SER A 197 19.52 16.28 21.47
N GLY A 198 20.26 16.91 20.57
CA GLY A 198 20.94 18.16 20.85
C GLY A 198 21.44 18.84 19.59
N LYS A 199 22.10 19.98 19.78
CA LYS A 199 22.71 20.78 18.72
C LYS A 199 24.21 20.87 18.92
N LEU A 200 24.96 20.67 17.85
CA LEU A 200 26.38 20.96 17.77
C LEU A 200 26.56 22.20 16.90
N LEU A 201 27.09 23.27 17.49
CA LEU A 201 27.33 24.53 16.81
C LEU A 201 28.83 24.77 16.67
N PHE A 202 29.28 25.07 15.46
CA PHE A 202 30.64 25.47 15.15
C PHE A 202 30.60 26.86 14.52
N VAL A 203 31.30 27.81 15.14
CA VAL A 203 31.39 29.19 14.67
C VAL A 203 32.86 29.50 14.38
N PRO A 204 33.29 29.38 13.10
CA PRO A 204 34.61 29.81 12.69
C PRO A 204 34.77 31.32 12.82
N ASP A 205 35.93 31.73 13.31
CA ASP A 205 36.43 33.09 13.34
C ASP A 205 37.86 33.05 12.79
N VAL A 206 37.98 33.19 11.47
CA VAL A 206 39.28 33.10 10.78
C VAL A 206 40.18 34.27 11.16
N GLU A 207 39.59 35.44 11.47
CA GLU A 207 40.34 36.62 11.91
C GLU A 207 41.09 36.36 13.21
N HIS A 208 40.44 35.72 14.19
CA HIS A 208 41.05 35.29 15.44
C HIS A 208 41.65 33.88 15.38
N SER A 209 41.58 33.23 14.21
CA SER A 209 42.12 31.88 13.97
C SER A 209 41.57 30.83 14.92
N THR A 210 40.27 30.91 15.26
CA THR A 210 39.60 29.96 16.15
C THR A 210 38.27 29.50 15.60
N VAL A 211 37.86 28.28 15.93
CA VAL A 211 36.49 27.78 15.81
C VAL A 211 35.94 27.65 17.20
N LYS A 212 34.87 28.38 17.48
CA LYS A 212 34.11 28.20 18.72
C LYS A 212 33.13 27.06 18.54
N PHE A 213 33.35 25.96 19.26
CA PHE A 213 32.40 24.88 19.41
C PHE A 213 31.45 25.17 20.58
N ILE A 214 30.16 24.91 20.40
CA ILE A 214 29.13 25.04 21.43
C ILE A 214 28.21 23.82 21.35
N SER A 215 28.00 23.15 22.48
CA SER A 215 26.98 22.12 22.63
C SER A 215 26.19 22.32 23.92
N ALA A 216 24.86 22.28 23.79
CA ALA A 216 23.95 22.41 24.93
C ALA A 216 24.17 21.26 25.92
N GLY A 217 24.54 21.60 27.17
CA GLY A 217 24.86 20.63 28.22
C GLY A 217 26.34 20.19 28.27
N SER A 218 27.12 20.48 27.23
CA SER A 218 28.55 20.13 27.16
C SER A 218 29.48 21.34 27.33
N GLY A 219 28.98 22.57 27.10
CA GLY A 219 29.75 23.80 27.23
C GLY A 219 30.27 24.33 25.90
N SER A 220 31.24 25.24 25.95
CA SER A 220 31.89 25.82 24.78
C SER A 220 33.41 25.61 24.81
N LEU A 221 34.00 25.44 23.64
CA LEU A 221 35.43 25.23 23.45
C LEU A 221 35.93 26.08 22.28
N ASP A 222 37.03 26.80 22.48
CA ASP A 222 37.72 27.49 21.39
C ASP A 222 38.83 26.58 20.84
N ILE A 223 38.75 26.29 19.54
CA ILE A 223 39.63 25.35 18.86
C ILE A 223 40.46 26.12 17.83
N PRO A 224 41.80 26.08 17.84
CA PRO A 224 42.60 26.82 16.87
C PRO A 224 42.34 26.34 15.43
N ILE A 225 42.24 27.26 14.48
CA ILE A 225 42.11 26.94 13.05
C ILE A 225 43.48 26.61 12.47
N PHE A 226 44.45 27.49 12.68
CA PHE A 226 45.81 27.38 12.13
C PHE A 226 46.79 26.94 13.22
N THR A 227 47.79 26.14 12.84
CA THR A 227 48.86 25.74 13.76
C THR A 227 50.20 25.85 13.04
N GLY A 228 51.06 26.77 13.47
CA GLY A 228 52.38 26.94 12.85
C GLY A 228 52.36 27.35 11.38
N VAL A 229 51.34 28.11 10.96
CA VAL A 229 51.24 28.80 9.66
C VAL A 229 50.64 30.19 9.90
N ASP A 230 51.00 31.15 9.06
CA ASP A 230 50.42 32.49 9.11
C ASP A 230 49.07 32.49 8.37
N LYS A 231 48.05 33.08 8.99
CA LYS A 231 46.70 33.19 8.39
C LYS A 231 46.71 34.06 7.14
N ASP A 232 47.61 35.05 7.07
CA ASP A 232 47.69 36.02 5.99
C ASP A 232 48.20 35.38 4.67
N GLU A 233 48.67 34.14 4.73
CA GLU A 233 48.95 33.35 3.54
C GLU A 233 47.71 32.92 2.76
N PHE A 234 46.51 32.95 3.37
CA PHE A 234 45.28 32.41 2.81
C PHE A 234 44.22 33.50 2.62
N ASN A 235 44.00 33.90 1.37
CA ASN A 235 43.05 34.96 1.02
C ASN A 235 41.62 34.45 0.78
N MET A 236 41.47 33.16 0.50
CA MET A 236 40.20 32.52 0.21
C MET A 236 39.84 31.50 1.29
N ARG A 237 38.55 31.40 1.60
CA ARG A 237 38.03 30.45 2.58
C ARG A 237 36.73 29.84 2.12
N THR A 238 36.57 28.55 2.38
CA THR A 238 35.38 27.79 2.04
C THR A 238 35.05 26.86 3.20
N MET A 239 33.80 26.91 3.64
CA MET A 239 33.27 26.01 4.65
C MET A 239 32.44 24.92 3.96
N LEU A 240 32.83 23.65 4.17
CA LEU A 240 32.22 22.48 3.56
C LEU A 240 31.67 21.60 4.67
N GLY A 241 30.36 21.37 4.71
CA GLY A 241 29.72 20.49 5.71
C GLY A 241 29.07 19.28 5.05
N ILE A 242 28.66 18.29 5.87
CA ILE A 242 27.76 17.23 5.42
C ILE A 242 26.47 17.82 4.83
N ALA A 243 25.99 17.29 3.71
CA ALA A 243 24.81 17.82 3.02
C ALA A 243 23.47 17.25 3.50
N GLY A 244 23.48 16.13 4.21
CA GLY A 244 22.27 15.37 4.54
C GLY A 244 22.35 14.63 5.86
N LYS A 245 21.32 13.81 6.08
CA LYS A 245 21.20 12.98 7.28
C LYS A 245 22.22 11.85 7.25
N THR A 246 23.08 11.81 8.26
CA THR A 246 24.16 10.84 8.41
C THR A 246 23.89 9.97 9.65
N PRO A 247 23.94 8.63 9.55
CA PRO A 247 23.70 7.74 10.68
C PRO A 247 24.86 7.77 11.67
N ILE A 248 24.57 7.86 12.97
CA ILE A 248 25.58 7.78 14.04
C ILE A 248 25.88 6.31 14.29
N GLU A 249 27.11 5.92 13.99
CA GLU A 249 27.71 4.67 14.43
C GLU A 249 28.51 4.94 15.70
N TYR A 250 28.14 4.31 16.82
CA TYR A 250 28.86 4.48 18.08
C TYR A 250 30.28 3.93 17.99
N ASP A 251 31.20 4.54 18.75
CA ASP A 251 32.62 4.19 18.79
C ASP A 251 33.33 4.32 17.42
N LYS A 252 32.75 5.11 16.52
CA LYS A 252 33.32 5.46 15.22
C LYS A 252 33.25 6.96 14.99
N GLU A 253 34.32 7.50 14.43
CA GLU A 253 34.38 8.89 14.03
C GLU A 253 33.54 9.17 12.79
N MET A 254 32.85 10.31 12.84
CA MET A 254 32.06 10.84 11.75
C MET A 254 32.49 12.26 11.42
N GLY A 255 32.82 12.49 10.16
CA GLY A 255 33.07 13.83 9.63
C GLY A 255 31.86 14.74 9.69
N LEU A 256 32.06 15.98 10.13
CA LEU A 256 31.02 17.01 10.11
C LEU A 256 31.29 18.09 9.07
N PHE A 257 32.46 18.71 9.14
CA PHE A 257 32.82 19.80 8.25
C PHE A 257 34.33 20.00 8.11
N ALA A 258 34.71 20.76 7.09
CA ALA A 258 36.05 21.23 6.82
C ALA A 258 36.01 22.73 6.52
N LEU A 259 36.97 23.44 7.07
CA LEU A 259 37.33 24.78 6.66
C LEU A 259 38.55 24.68 5.74
N VAL A 260 38.37 24.97 4.47
CA VAL A 260 39.42 24.99 3.45
C VAL A 260 39.88 26.44 3.27
N CYS A 261 41.14 26.69 3.57
CA CYS A 261 41.81 27.98 3.42
C CYS A 261 42.79 27.88 2.24
N GLY A 262 42.53 28.64 1.18
CA GLY A 262 43.29 28.62 -0.06
C GLY A 262 43.87 29.98 -0.41
N LYS A 263 44.88 29.99 -1.29
CA LYS A 263 45.56 31.24 -1.71
C LYS A 263 44.80 31.99 -2.80
N GLU A 264 44.23 31.26 -3.78
CA GLU A 264 43.71 31.86 -5.02
C GLU A 264 42.33 31.33 -5.48
N GLN A 265 41.78 30.26 -4.86
CA GLN A 265 40.55 29.60 -5.33
C GLN A 265 39.53 29.39 -4.21
N VAL A 266 38.24 29.40 -4.58
CA VAL A 266 37.10 29.04 -3.72
C VAL A 266 36.61 27.65 -4.13
N TYR A 267 36.30 26.81 -3.14
CA TYR A 267 35.86 25.43 -3.37
C TYR A 267 34.33 25.32 -3.25
N THR A 268 33.74 24.34 -3.95
CA THR A 268 32.27 24.13 -3.94
C THR A 268 31.84 22.68 -3.70
N SER A 269 32.79 21.76 -3.45
CA SER A 269 32.51 20.34 -3.25
C SER A 269 32.09 20.01 -1.82
N VAL A 270 31.09 19.15 -1.65
CA VAL A 270 30.64 18.63 -0.34
C VAL A 270 31.64 17.58 0.18
N ILE A 271 31.80 17.48 1.50
CA ILE A 271 32.58 16.39 2.13
C ILE A 271 31.82 15.07 1.96
N ASP A 272 32.48 14.06 1.38
CA ASP A 272 31.94 12.71 1.30
C ASP A 272 32.10 11.95 2.62
N ASN A 273 31.35 10.84 2.77
CA ASN A 273 31.25 10.05 4.01
C ASN A 273 32.59 9.53 4.58
N TYR A 274 33.71 9.73 3.89
CA TYR A 274 35.04 9.26 4.28
C TYR A 274 36.01 10.40 4.65
N GLY A 275 35.56 11.65 4.65
CA GLY A 275 36.37 12.79 5.11
C GLY A 275 37.56 13.12 4.21
N GLN A 276 37.61 12.60 2.97
CA GLN A 276 38.70 12.91 2.06
C GLN A 276 38.37 14.16 1.24
N THR A 277 38.90 15.29 1.69
CA THR A 277 39.04 16.46 0.81
C THR A 277 40.30 16.27 -0.02
N THR A 278 40.19 16.13 -1.34
CA THR A 278 41.35 16.29 -2.23
C THR A 278 41.69 17.78 -2.29
N ALA A 279 42.38 18.27 -1.27
CA ALA A 279 42.83 19.65 -1.21
C ALA A 279 44.02 19.85 -2.18
N PRO A 280 43.97 20.85 -3.06
CA PRO A 280 45.11 21.20 -3.91
C PRO A 280 46.40 21.46 -3.14
N ALA A 281 47.52 21.38 -3.87
CA ALA A 281 48.87 21.41 -3.30
C ALA A 281 49.24 22.71 -2.55
N ASN A 282 48.40 23.74 -2.54
CA ASN A 282 48.67 25.03 -1.91
C ASN A 282 47.73 25.38 -0.74
N ASP A 283 46.89 24.44 -0.30
CA ASP A 283 45.83 24.75 0.66
C ASP A 283 46.06 24.19 2.05
N TYR A 284 45.45 24.86 3.03
CA TYR A 284 45.34 24.43 4.40
C TYR A 284 43.90 24.01 4.68
N VAL A 285 43.71 22.81 5.23
CA VAL A 285 42.37 22.31 5.59
C VAL A 285 42.32 21.98 7.08
N CYS A 286 41.39 22.61 7.78
CA CYS A 286 41.02 22.28 9.15
C CYS A 286 39.72 21.47 9.12
N TYR A 287 39.80 20.18 9.39
CA TYR A 287 38.67 19.24 9.32
C TYR A 287 38.25 18.77 10.70
N PHE A 288 36.94 18.65 10.92
CA PHE A 288 36.35 18.29 12.19
C PHE A 288 35.48 17.04 12.07
N SER A 289 35.72 16.09 12.98
CA SER A 289 34.88 14.91 13.18
C SER A 289 34.41 14.83 14.62
N VAL A 290 33.36 14.04 14.84
CA VAL A 290 32.85 13.71 16.17
C VAL A 290 32.67 12.20 16.34
N GLU A 291 32.75 11.73 17.57
CA GLU A 291 32.47 10.36 17.96
C GLU A 291 31.53 10.34 19.16
N PHE A 292 30.53 9.45 19.10
CA PHE A 292 29.68 9.12 20.23
C PHE A 292 30.17 7.80 20.83
N GLY A 293 30.83 7.84 21.98
CA GLY A 293 31.45 6.68 22.63
C GLY A 293 30.53 6.00 23.65
N LYS A 294 30.58 4.67 23.76
CA LYS A 294 29.72 3.86 24.64
C LYS A 294 30.21 3.62 26.06
#